data_AF-A0A2D6MNW9-F1
#
_entry.id   AF-A0A2D6MNW9-F1
#
_cell.length_a   1.000
_cell.length_b   1.000
_cell.length_c   1.000
_cell.angle_alpha   90.00
_cell.angle_beta   90.00
_cell.angle_gamma   90.00
#
_symmetry.space_group_name_H-M   'P 1'
#
loop_
_entity.id
_entity.type
_entity.pdbx_description
1 polymer ?
#
loop_
_entity_poly.entity_id
_entity_poly.type
_entity_poly.pdbx_seq_one_letter_code
_entity_poly.pdbx_strand_id
1 'polypeptide(L)'
;MQSRPRNLCFFLPAFVVALLIDQATKIWIVWRFSYGEELAVIPGFFRLTHVRNPGGAFSFLATLPQDLRQAFFLGTGALAVVLLLVFLRRLEPGEWLAATAIGAVLGGAIGNLTDRVMYGEVIDFLDFTLFGGYVWPTFNVADCCIVVGVGVLMVEMFFETEPEKPVEEAAAGIEEELPVDARGSSSS
;
A
#
# COMPACT_ATOMS: atom_id res chain seq x y z
N MET A 1 -25.52 -17.89 7.54
CA MET A 1 -24.09 -17.79 7.93
C MET A 1 -23.44 -16.80 6.98
N GLN A 2 -23.16 -15.57 7.43
CA GLN A 2 -22.43 -14.60 6.63
C GLN A 2 -21.03 -15.17 6.36
N SER A 3 -20.73 -15.46 5.09
CA SER A 3 -19.38 -15.79 4.66
C SER A 3 -18.46 -14.67 5.13
N ARG A 4 -17.50 -14.97 6.00
CA ARG A 4 -16.45 -14.00 6.34
C ARG A 4 -15.84 -13.52 5.02
N PRO A 5 -15.73 -12.20 4.78
CA PRO A 5 -15.16 -11.70 3.54
C PRO A 5 -13.75 -12.26 3.44
N ARG A 6 -13.50 -13.12 2.45
CA ARG A 6 -12.21 -13.82 2.26
C ARG A 6 -11.04 -12.83 2.27
N ASN A 7 -11.28 -11.60 1.82
CA ASN A 7 -10.38 -10.46 1.80
C ASN A 7 -9.79 -10.15 3.19
N LEU A 8 -10.54 -10.31 4.28
CA LEU A 8 -10.04 -10.02 5.64
C LEU A 8 -8.93 -10.98 6.07
N CYS A 9 -8.95 -12.23 5.58
CA CYS A 9 -7.90 -13.21 5.84
C CYS A 9 -6.57 -12.85 5.17
N PHE A 10 -6.57 -11.99 4.15
CA PHE A 10 -5.37 -11.51 3.47
C PHE A 10 -4.93 -10.13 3.98
N PHE A 11 -5.90 -9.25 4.20
CA PHE A 11 -5.67 -7.92 4.79
C PHE A 11 -5.03 -8.00 6.17
N LEU A 12 -5.57 -8.80 7.11
CA LEU A 12 -5.11 -8.80 8.50
C LEU A 12 -3.64 -9.23 8.64
N PRO A 13 -3.18 -10.34 8.01
CA PRO A 13 -1.77 -10.71 8.06
C PRO A 13 -0.86 -9.64 7.45
N ALA A 14 -1.21 -9.08 6.28
CA ALA A 14 -0.41 -8.05 5.62
C ALA A 14 -0.26 -6.80 6.51
N PHE A 15 -1.38 -6.36 7.11
CA PHE A 15 -1.40 -5.26 8.06
C PHE A 15 -0.51 -5.51 9.28
N VAL A 16 -0.68 -6.66 9.94
CA VAL A 16 0.06 -6.99 11.16
C VAL A 16 1.55 -7.15 10.86
N VAL A 17 1.91 -7.84 9.78
CA VAL A 17 3.31 -8.06 9.41
C VAL A 17 3.99 -6.74 9.06
N ALA A 18 3.36 -5.88 8.26
CA ALA A 18 3.92 -4.57 7.91
C ALA A 18 4.18 -3.72 9.16
N LEU A 19 3.18 -3.62 10.05
CA LEU A 19 3.29 -2.84 11.29
C LEU A 19 4.36 -3.41 12.24
N LEU A 20 4.40 -4.72 12.43
CA LEU A 20 5.35 -5.35 13.34
C LEU A 20 6.79 -5.24 12.83
N ILE A 21 7.02 -5.47 11.54
CA ILE A 21 8.36 -5.34 10.96
C ILE A 21 8.82 -3.88 11.03
N ASP A 22 7.96 -2.92 10.70
CA ASP A 22 8.31 -1.50 10.79
C ASP A 22 8.70 -1.10 12.22
N GLN A 23 7.84 -1.36 13.21
CA GLN A 23 8.17 -0.98 14.59
C GLN A 23 9.37 -1.75 15.13
N ALA A 24 9.51 -3.05 14.83
CA ALA A 24 10.64 -3.84 15.29
C ALA A 24 11.98 -3.33 14.72
N THR A 25 12.01 -2.99 13.44
CA THR A 25 13.21 -2.45 12.78
C THR A 25 13.57 -1.06 13.31
N LYS A 26 12.59 -0.18 13.52
CA LYS A 26 12.81 1.14 14.14
C LYS A 26 13.35 1.03 15.57
N ILE A 27 12.75 0.17 16.40
CA ILE A 27 13.22 -0.08 17.77
C ILE A 27 14.65 -0.61 17.75
N TRP A 28 14.96 -1.53 16.84
CA TRP A 28 16.30 -2.07 16.69
C TRP A 28 17.32 -0.98 16.31
N ILE A 29 16.99 -0.08 15.39
CA ILE A 29 17.85 1.05 15.02
C ILE A 29 18.11 1.96 16.21
N VAL A 30 17.06 2.38 16.93
CA VAL A 30 17.19 3.26 18.10
C VAL A 30 18.04 2.63 19.20
N TRP A 31 17.95 1.30 19.36
CA TRP A 31 18.75 0.58 20.35
C TRP A 31 20.21 0.40 19.92
N ARG A 32 20.46 0.17 18.63
CA ARG A 32 21.79 -0.17 18.10
C ARG A 32 22.62 1.03 17.70
N PHE A 33 22.01 2.14 17.28
CA PHE A 33 22.69 3.28 16.68
C PHE A 33 22.45 4.56 17.48
N SER A 34 23.52 5.30 17.73
CA SER A 34 23.44 6.69 18.19
C SER A 34 22.82 7.56 17.08
N TYR A 35 22.20 8.68 17.46
CA TYR A 35 21.67 9.61 16.47
C TYR A 35 22.77 10.09 15.50
N GLY A 36 22.52 9.94 14.19
CA GLY A 36 23.48 10.27 13.13
C GLY A 36 24.61 9.25 12.93
N GLU A 37 24.64 8.14 13.68
CA GLU A 37 25.58 7.04 13.44
C GLU A 37 25.23 6.32 12.14
N GLU A 38 26.24 6.02 11.33
CA GLU A 38 26.10 5.31 10.06
C GLU A 38 26.90 4.01 10.05
N LEU A 39 26.32 2.95 9.49
CA LEU A 39 26.98 1.69 9.17
C LEU A 39 26.84 1.41 7.68
N ALA A 40 27.96 1.43 6.96
CA ALA A 40 27.99 1.00 5.56
C ALA A 40 27.75 -0.51 5.47
N VAL A 41 26.62 -0.91 4.87
CA VAL A 41 26.30 -2.32 4.60
C VAL A 41 26.85 -2.74 3.24
N ILE A 42 26.67 -1.88 2.24
CA ILE A 42 27.29 -2.00 0.91
C ILE A 42 28.05 -0.70 0.65
N PRO A 43 29.40 -0.71 0.71
CA PRO A 43 30.20 0.50 0.55
C PRO A 43 29.86 1.25 -0.75
N GLY A 44 29.54 2.54 -0.61
CA GLY A 44 29.20 3.42 -1.74
C GLY A 44 27.78 3.30 -2.28
N PHE A 45 26.93 2.42 -1.71
CA PHE A 45 25.56 2.23 -2.18
C PHE A 45 24.51 2.21 -1.06
N PHE A 46 24.69 1.40 -0.02
CA PHE A 46 23.67 1.21 1.02
C PHE A 46 24.25 1.31 2.42
N ARG A 47 23.58 2.12 3.26
CA ARG A 47 23.94 2.41 4.64
C ARG A 47 22.72 2.22 5.53
N LEU A 48 22.97 1.73 6.75
CA LEU A 48 22.04 1.89 7.86
C LEU A 48 22.43 3.14 8.63
N THR A 49 21.45 3.96 8.96
CA THR A 49 21.66 5.19 9.74
C THR A 49 20.55 5.35 10.79
N HIS A 50 20.72 6.25 11.75
CA HIS A 50 19.65 6.67 12.65
C HIS A 50 19.34 8.15 12.41
N VAL A 51 18.35 8.40 11.55
CA VAL A 51 17.85 9.72 11.23
C VAL A 51 16.45 9.88 11.84
N ARG A 52 16.18 11.10 12.30
CA ARG A 52 14.86 11.52 12.73
C ARG A 52 14.31 12.50 11.72
N ASN A 53 13.15 12.18 11.16
CA ASN A 53 12.51 12.95 10.11
C ASN A 53 11.29 13.70 10.67
N PRO A 54 11.44 14.99 10.98
CA PRO A 54 10.33 15.81 11.44
C PRO A 54 9.36 16.16 10.30
N GLY A 55 9.80 16.03 9.04
CA GLY A 55 9.05 16.34 7.84
C GLY A 55 8.51 15.10 7.12
N GLY A 56 8.45 15.20 5.79
CA GLY A 56 8.23 14.06 4.89
C GLY A 56 9.41 13.90 3.92
N ALA A 57 9.25 13.06 2.91
CA ALA A 57 10.25 12.88 1.85
C ALA A 57 10.68 14.25 1.26
N PHE A 58 11.96 14.36 0.85
CA PHE A 58 12.55 15.57 0.29
C PHE A 58 12.43 16.83 1.18
N SER A 59 12.48 16.65 2.50
CA SER A 59 12.30 17.73 3.48
C SER A 59 10.96 18.46 3.33
N PHE A 60 9.94 17.80 2.78
CA PHE A 60 8.62 18.37 2.59
C PHE A 60 8.07 18.87 3.94
N LEU A 61 7.71 20.16 3.98
CA LEU A 61 7.22 20.88 5.16
C LEU A 61 8.19 21.01 6.34
N ALA A 62 9.48 20.70 6.17
CA ALA A 62 10.47 20.78 7.26
C ALA A 62 10.59 22.19 7.86
N THR A 63 10.31 23.24 7.07
CA THR A 63 10.37 24.65 7.50
C THR A 63 9.12 25.16 8.21
N LEU A 64 8.02 24.39 8.23
CA LEU A 64 6.81 24.78 8.95
C LEU A 64 7.02 24.74 10.47
N PRO A 65 6.29 25.56 11.25
CA PRO A 65 6.21 25.42 12.69
C PRO A 65 5.84 23.98 13.07
N GLN A 66 6.48 23.47 14.13
CA GLN A 66 6.34 22.07 14.55
C GLN A 66 4.88 21.66 14.74
N ASP A 67 4.08 22.47 15.42
CA ASP A 67 2.67 22.15 15.69
C ASP A 67 1.84 22.03 14.41
N LEU A 68 2.05 22.94 13.45
CA LEU A 68 1.36 22.91 12.16
C LEU A 68 1.80 21.71 11.33
N ARG A 69 3.08 21.38 11.35
CA ARG A 69 3.66 20.22 10.68
C ARG A 69 3.10 18.91 11.25
N GLN A 70 3.05 18.79 12.59
CA GLN A 70 2.45 17.64 13.27
C GLN A 70 0.96 17.51 12.94
N ALA A 71 0.20 18.60 13.06
CA ALA A 71 -1.22 18.61 12.74
C ALA A 71 -1.48 18.17 11.28
N PHE A 72 -0.64 18.63 10.35
CA PHE A 72 -0.72 18.22 8.94
C PHE A 72 -0.50 16.72 8.76
N PHE A 73 0.59 16.16 9.29
CA PHE A 73 0.90 14.73 9.09
C PHE A 73 -0.08 13.81 9.84
N LEU A 74 -0.46 14.17 11.07
CA LEU A 74 -1.47 13.41 11.81
C LEU A 74 -2.84 13.48 11.11
N GLY A 75 -3.24 14.67 10.64
CA GLY A 75 -4.51 14.87 9.95
C GLY A 75 -4.58 14.13 8.61
N THR A 76 -3.55 14.28 7.77
CA THR A 76 -3.49 13.60 6.46
C THR A 76 -3.32 12.09 6.60
N GLY A 77 -2.51 11.61 7.56
CA GLY A 77 -2.38 10.18 7.84
C GLY A 77 -3.68 9.58 8.38
N ALA A 78 -4.38 10.25 9.31
CA ALA A 78 -5.69 9.80 9.78
C ALA A 78 -6.73 9.77 8.66
N LEU A 79 -6.72 10.77 7.77
CA LEU A 79 -7.57 10.77 6.58
C LEU A 79 -7.25 9.58 5.67
N ALA A 80 -5.97 9.31 5.39
CA ALA A 80 -5.56 8.16 4.59
C ALA A 80 -6.03 6.83 5.20
N VAL A 81 -5.88 6.65 6.52
CA VAL A 81 -6.38 5.48 7.26
C VAL A 81 -7.89 5.31 7.05
N VAL A 82 -8.68 6.39 7.21
CA VAL A 82 -10.13 6.34 7.01
C VAL A 82 -10.48 5.95 5.58
N LEU A 83 -9.83 6.56 4.58
CA LEU A 83 -10.07 6.26 3.17
C LEU A 83 -9.76 4.79 2.86
N LEU A 84 -8.61 4.26 3.30
CA LEU A 84 -8.22 2.86 3.11
C LEU A 84 -9.22 1.89 3.73
N LEU A 85 -9.75 2.20 4.92
CA LEU A 85 -10.78 1.38 5.57
C LEU A 85 -12.14 1.45 4.85
N VAL A 86 -12.45 2.56 4.19
CA VAL A 86 -13.63 2.68 3.32
C VAL A 86 -13.42 1.86 2.05
N PHE A 87 -12.26 1.96 1.39
CA PHE A 87 -11.91 1.14 0.23
C PHE A 87 -11.94 -0.35 0.54
N LEU A 88 -11.36 -0.78 1.67
CA LEU A 88 -11.39 -2.18 2.11
C LEU A 88 -12.81 -2.74 2.22
N ARG A 89 -13.77 -1.92 2.67
CA ARG A 89 -15.19 -2.33 2.79
C ARG A 89 -15.92 -2.40 1.46
N ARG A 90 -15.39 -1.75 0.43
CA ARG A 90 -15.95 -1.76 -0.92
C ARG A 90 -15.40 -2.89 -1.78
N LEU A 91 -14.37 -3.60 -1.32
CA LEU A 91 -13.80 -4.71 -2.07
C LEU A 91 -14.81 -5.86 -2.25
N GLU A 92 -14.87 -6.37 -3.47
CA GLU A 92 -15.65 -7.54 -3.82
C GLU A 92 -14.99 -8.84 -3.31
N PRO A 93 -15.76 -9.90 -3.02
CA PRO A 93 -15.19 -11.18 -2.61
C PRO A 93 -14.26 -11.76 -3.67
N GLY A 94 -12.96 -11.90 -3.35
CA GLY A 94 -11.97 -12.44 -4.28
C GLY A 94 -10.86 -11.46 -4.64
N GLU A 95 -11.02 -10.17 -4.31
CA GLU A 95 -9.99 -9.12 -4.46
C GLU A 95 -8.93 -9.22 -3.34
N TRP A 96 -8.31 -10.39 -3.23
CA TRP A 96 -7.33 -10.67 -2.17
C TRP A 96 -6.03 -9.88 -2.37
N LEU A 97 -5.68 -9.54 -3.60
CA LEU A 97 -4.49 -8.75 -3.92
C LEU A 97 -4.68 -7.30 -3.45
N ALA A 98 -5.79 -6.66 -3.83
CA ALA A 98 -6.20 -5.36 -3.28
C ALA A 98 -6.24 -5.36 -1.75
N ALA A 99 -6.84 -6.40 -1.14
CA ALA A 99 -6.93 -6.50 0.31
C ALA A 99 -5.56 -6.60 0.99
N THR A 100 -4.62 -7.36 0.40
CA THR A 100 -3.23 -7.49 0.87
C THR A 100 -2.51 -6.16 0.75
N ALA A 101 -2.65 -5.47 -0.38
CA ALA A 101 -2.03 -4.18 -0.64
C ALA A 101 -2.54 -3.11 0.32
N ILE A 102 -3.86 -3.01 0.52
CA ILE A 102 -4.47 -2.11 1.51
C ILE A 102 -3.95 -2.43 2.92
N GLY A 103 -3.80 -3.72 3.27
CA GLY A 103 -3.21 -4.14 4.55
C GLY A 103 -1.80 -3.62 4.73
N ALA A 104 -0.93 -3.78 3.73
CA ALA A 104 0.44 -3.27 3.76
C ALA A 104 0.50 -1.73 3.87
N VAL A 105 -0.27 -1.01 3.06
CA VAL A 105 -0.31 0.47 3.10
C VAL A 105 -0.81 0.94 4.47
N LEU A 106 -1.87 0.33 5.00
CA LEU A 106 -2.41 0.70 6.31
C LEU A 106 -1.42 0.40 7.43
N GLY A 107 -0.70 -0.73 7.38
CA GLY A 107 0.32 -1.08 8.35
C GLY A 107 1.46 -0.05 8.36
N GLY A 108 1.96 0.33 7.19
CA GLY A 108 2.97 1.38 7.06
C GLY A 108 2.47 2.75 7.51
N ALA A 109 1.25 3.14 7.12
CA ALA A 109 0.66 4.42 7.54
C ALA A 109 0.51 4.50 9.06
N ILE A 110 0.04 3.43 9.71
CA ILE A 110 -0.07 3.38 11.16
C ILE A 110 1.32 3.40 11.82
N GLY A 111 2.31 2.66 11.32
CA GLY A 111 3.67 2.70 11.88
C GLY A 111 4.28 4.11 11.88
N ASN A 112 4.16 4.83 10.76
CA ASN A 112 4.63 6.22 10.67
C ASN A 112 3.79 7.21 11.48
N LEU A 113 2.51 6.94 11.74
CA LEU A 113 1.68 7.72 12.66
C LEU A 113 2.04 7.45 14.11
N THR A 114 2.33 6.20 14.46
CA THR A 114 2.77 5.80 15.81
C THR A 114 4.03 6.55 16.19
N ASP A 115 5.04 6.60 15.32
CA ASP A 115 6.25 7.38 15.58
C ASP A 115 5.96 8.87 15.81
N ARG A 116 5.10 9.46 14.97
CA ARG A 116 4.73 10.88 15.09
C ARG A 116 4.00 11.18 16.40
N VAL A 117 3.11 10.30 16.85
CA VAL A 117 2.42 10.46 18.14
C VAL A 117 3.39 10.31 19.31
N MET A 118 4.32 9.35 19.22
CA MET A 118 5.24 9.02 20.33
C MET A 118 6.44 9.96 20.43
N TYR A 119 6.96 10.43 19.29
CA TYR A 119 8.23 11.16 19.19
C TYR A 119 8.09 12.52 18.51
N GLY A 120 6.98 12.81 17.82
CA GLY A 120 6.84 14.02 17.01
C GLY A 120 7.61 13.96 15.69
N GLU A 121 8.14 12.80 15.29
CA GLU A 121 8.96 12.62 14.10
C GLU A 121 9.04 11.14 13.75
N VAL A 122 9.44 10.83 12.53
CA VAL A 122 9.59 9.44 12.05
C VAL A 122 11.03 8.99 12.18
N ILE A 123 11.25 7.72 12.52
CA ILE A 123 12.57 7.12 12.52
C ILE A 123 12.86 6.56 11.12
N ASP A 124 13.85 7.15 10.45
CA ASP A 124 14.33 6.72 9.13
C ASP A 124 15.75 6.15 9.23
N PHE A 125 16.03 5.10 8.45
CA PHE A 125 17.27 4.34 8.62
C PHE A 125 17.81 3.66 7.37
N LEU A 126 17.02 3.57 6.30
CA LEU A 126 17.45 3.03 5.02
C LEU A 126 17.99 4.18 4.17
N ASP A 127 19.30 4.25 4.01
CA ASP A 127 19.99 5.30 3.26
C ASP A 127 20.71 4.72 2.04
N PHE A 128 20.35 5.22 0.85
CA PHE A 128 20.88 4.77 -0.41
C PHE A 128 21.58 5.91 -1.17
N THR A 129 22.80 5.63 -1.62
CA THR A 129 23.54 6.47 -2.57
C THR A 129 23.46 5.84 -3.96
N LEU A 130 22.82 6.55 -4.88
CA LEU A 130 22.61 6.12 -6.26
C LEU A 130 23.72 6.64 -7.19
N PHE A 131 23.62 6.31 -8.47
CA PHE A 131 24.60 6.68 -9.50
C PHE A 131 24.89 8.18 -9.51
N GLY A 132 26.18 8.53 -9.66
CA GLY A 132 26.63 9.93 -9.64
C GLY A 132 26.73 10.55 -8.25
N GLY A 133 26.64 9.74 -7.18
CA GLY A 133 26.72 10.23 -5.80
C GLY A 133 25.43 10.88 -5.29
N TYR A 134 24.32 10.69 -5.99
CA TYR A 134 23.02 11.19 -5.58
C TYR A 134 22.51 10.41 -4.37
N VAL A 135 22.33 11.08 -3.23
CA VAL A 135 21.77 10.47 -2.01
C VAL A 135 20.25 10.53 -2.08
N TRP A 136 19.61 9.36 -2.13
CA TRP A 136 18.16 9.23 -2.04
C TRP A 136 17.69 9.59 -0.62
N PRO A 137 16.54 10.28 -0.43
CA PRO A 137 16.04 10.58 0.90
C PRO A 137 15.91 9.32 1.75
N THR A 138 16.45 9.34 2.97
CA THR A 138 16.36 8.21 3.89
C THR A 138 14.90 7.85 4.14
N PHE A 139 14.60 6.55 4.23
CA PHE A 139 13.25 6.03 4.45
C PHE A 139 13.26 4.84 5.41
N ASN A 140 12.10 4.25 5.66
CA ASN A 140 11.95 3.09 6.53
C ASN A 140 11.06 2.00 5.90
N VAL A 141 10.77 0.95 6.68
CA VAL A 141 9.95 -0.17 6.19
C VAL A 141 8.49 0.24 5.98
N ALA A 142 7.91 1.10 6.83
CA ALA A 142 6.58 1.65 6.60
C ALA A 142 6.47 2.36 5.23
N ASP A 143 7.47 3.13 4.83
CA ASP A 143 7.50 3.79 3.52
C ASP A 143 7.55 2.77 2.37
N CYS A 144 8.35 1.71 2.51
CA CYS A 144 8.36 0.59 1.55
C CYS A 144 6.99 -0.06 1.40
N CYS A 145 6.31 -0.34 2.52
CA CYS A 145 4.98 -0.93 2.52
C CYS A 145 3.95 -0.03 1.83
N ILE A 146 4.02 1.28 2.07
CA ILE A 146 3.16 2.27 1.41
C ILE A 146 3.43 2.29 -0.09
N VAL A 147 4.68 2.45 -0.53
CA VAL A 147 5.04 2.56 -1.95
C VAL A 147 4.70 1.29 -2.71
N VAL A 148 5.07 0.12 -2.20
CA VAL A 148 4.78 -1.17 -2.84
C VAL A 148 3.29 -1.44 -2.87
N GLY A 149 2.57 -1.21 -1.76
CA GLY A 149 1.13 -1.44 -1.70
C GLY A 149 0.35 -0.52 -2.63
N VAL A 150 0.69 0.76 -2.69
CA VAL A 150 0.10 1.70 -3.68
C VAL A 150 0.44 1.26 -5.10
N GLY A 151 1.67 0.84 -5.37
CA GLY A 151 2.07 0.32 -6.68
C GLY A 151 1.24 -0.89 -7.12
N VAL A 152 0.99 -1.83 -6.21
CA VAL A 152 0.13 -3.00 -6.48
C VAL A 152 -1.30 -2.57 -6.80
N LEU A 153 -1.90 -1.67 -6.01
CA LEU A 153 -3.25 -1.15 -6.27
C LEU A 153 -3.34 -0.43 -7.61
N MET A 154 -2.33 0.36 -7.96
CA MET A 154 -2.28 1.04 -9.26
C MET A 154 -2.21 0.03 -10.40
N VAL A 155 -1.36 -1.00 -10.31
CA VAL A 155 -1.26 -2.06 -11.32
C VAL A 155 -2.62 -2.77 -11.47
N GLU A 156 -3.27 -3.16 -10.38
CA GLU A 156 -4.59 -3.81 -10.42
C GLU A 156 -5.62 -2.95 -11.18
N MET A 157 -5.68 -1.65 -10.91
CA MET A 157 -6.56 -0.72 -11.63
C MET A 157 -6.28 -0.61 -13.14
N PHE A 158 -5.04 -0.79 -13.58
CA PHE A 158 -4.70 -0.72 -15.01
C PHE A 158 -4.90 -2.04 -15.75
N PHE A 159 -4.98 -3.17 -15.03
CA PHE A 159 -5.09 -4.51 -15.61
C PHE A 159 -6.42 -5.22 -15.31
N GLU A 160 -7.42 -4.53 -14.76
CA GLU A 160 -8.81 -5.00 -14.74
C GLU A 160 -9.32 -5.19 -16.19
N THR A 161 -9.16 -6.42 -16.68
CA THR A 161 -9.77 -6.92 -17.91
C THR A 161 -11.28 -6.86 -17.79
N GLU A 162 -11.96 -6.28 -18.79
CA GLU A 162 -13.41 -6.29 -18.85
C GLU A 162 -13.96 -7.71 -18.63
N PRO A 163 -15.03 -7.88 -17.83
CA PRO A 163 -15.62 -9.18 -17.62
C PRO A 163 -16.03 -9.76 -18.98
N GLU A 164 -15.51 -10.94 -19.29
CA GLU A 164 -15.89 -11.69 -20.49
C GLU A 164 -17.40 -11.84 -20.46
N LYS A 165 -18.09 -11.20 -21.43
CA LYS A 165 -19.54 -11.27 -21.54
C LYS A 165 -19.95 -12.74 -21.53
N PRO A 166 -20.96 -13.14 -20.74
CA PRO A 166 -21.44 -14.51 -20.75
C PRO A 166 -21.75 -14.94 -22.18
N VAL A 167 -21.25 -16.11 -22.58
CA VAL A 167 -21.47 -16.76 -23.90
C VAL A 167 -22.97 -16.85 -24.27
N GLU A 168 -23.86 -16.69 -23.28
CA GLU A 168 -25.31 -16.63 -23.42
C GLU A 168 -25.79 -15.41 -24.25
N GLU A 169 -25.13 -14.24 -24.16
CA GLU A 169 -25.45 -13.08 -25.04
C GLU A 169 -25.04 -13.35 -26.50
N ALA A 170 -23.95 -14.09 -26.72
CA ALA A 170 -23.49 -14.47 -28.05
C ALA A 170 -24.37 -15.56 -28.67
N ALA A 171 -24.90 -16.49 -27.87
CA ALA A 171 -25.84 -17.51 -28.33
C ALA A 171 -27.23 -16.93 -28.64
N ALA A 172 -27.71 -15.98 -27.81
CA ALA A 172 -28.99 -15.31 -28.03
C ALA A 172 -29.01 -14.47 -29.32
N GLY A 173 -27.90 -13.82 -29.68
CA GLY A 173 -27.78 -13.10 -30.96
C GLY A 173 -27.80 -14.01 -32.19
N ILE A 174 -27.34 -15.26 -32.06
CA ILE A 174 -27.36 -16.24 -33.16
C ILE A 174 -28.77 -16.82 -33.36
N GLU A 175 -29.55 -17.02 -32.29
CA GLU A 175 -30.95 -17.48 -32.40
C GLU A 175 -31.89 -16.41 -32.97
N GLU A 176 -31.57 -15.12 -32.80
CA GLU A 176 -32.37 -14.01 -33.31
C GLU A 176 -32.11 -13.73 -34.80
N GLU A 177 -30.91 -14.02 -35.31
CA GLU A 177 -30.54 -13.86 -36.72
C GLU A 177 -30.94 -15.05 -37.63
N LEU A 178 -31.33 -16.20 -37.06
CA LEU A 178 -31.77 -17.35 -37.86
C LEU A 178 -33.15 -17.10 -38.47
N PRO A 179 -33.30 -17.15 -39.81
CA PRO A 179 -34.59 -16.94 -40.46
C PRO A 179 -35.63 -17.98 -39.97
N VAL A 180 -36.87 -17.51 -39.81
CA VAL A 180 -38.01 -18.25 -39.23
C VAL A 180 -38.36 -19.53 -40.02
N ASP A 181 -37.84 -19.70 -41.24
CA ASP A 181 -38.14 -20.82 -42.14
C ASP A 181 -37.47 -22.15 -41.74
N ALA A 182 -36.45 -22.14 -40.88
CA ALA A 182 -35.80 -23.37 -40.41
C ALA A 182 -36.60 -24.13 -39.33
N ARG A 183 -37.74 -23.59 -38.85
CA ARG A 183 -38.45 -24.09 -37.66
C ARG A 183 -39.64 -25.02 -37.90
N GLY A 184 -39.80 -25.63 -39.08
CA GLY A 184 -40.73 -26.75 -39.19
C GLY A 184 -41.08 -27.23 -40.59
N SER A 185 -40.64 -28.44 -40.91
CA SER A 185 -41.45 -29.38 -41.72
C SER A 185 -41.06 -30.82 -41.41
N SER A 186 -41.74 -31.41 -40.41
CA SER A 186 -41.84 -32.87 -40.30
C SER A 186 -43.19 -33.24 -39.70
N SER A 187 -44.23 -33.00 -40.48
CA SER A 187 -45.53 -33.68 -40.33
C SER A 187 -45.70 -34.62 -41.51
N SER A 188 -45.36 -35.90 -41.32
CA SER A 188 -45.89 -37.08 -42.03
C SER A 188 -45.43 -38.34 -41.30
#